data_AF-A0A225CED7-F1
#
_entry.id   AF-A0A225CED7-F1
#
_cell.length_a   1.000
_cell.length_b   1.000
_cell.length_c   1.000
_cell.angle_alpha   90.00
_cell.angle_beta   90.00
_cell.angle_gamma   90.00
#
_symmetry.space_group_name_H-M   'P 1'
#
loop_
_entity.id
_entity.type
_entity.pdbx_description
1 polymer ?
#
loop_
_entity_poly.entity_id
_entity_poly.type
_entity_poly.pdbx_seq_one_letter_code
_entity_poly.pdbx_strand_id
1 'polypeptide(L)'
;MSESHGSKAILAALAANVGIAITKFVAAFFSGSSSMLAEGVHSLADSGNQILLLIGGKRAKRLADEEHPFGYGRVRYVYAFIVSIILFSVGGVYSLYEGIHKIEHPEPLDVPWLPIVVLLIAIGLESFSLRTAIKESNPLRGTQTWVQFVRRAKSPELPVLLLEDTAALSGLVFALLGVTASIVTGDGIYDGIGTLLIGVLLVAVAVILGVEMSSLLVGEGASKPDLAAIRAAITAGHEAESIIHMKTLYLGPDELLVAAKIAMPATSSLGDVAAGIDAIERRVREAVPVARVIYLEPDVRVATR
;
A
#
# COMPACT_ATOMS: atom_id res chain seq x y z
N MET A 1 -17.28 2.03 3.90
CA MET A 1 -17.51 0.99 2.86
C MET A 1 -16.20 0.45 2.27
N SER A 2 -15.09 1.21 2.21
CA SER A 2 -13.77 0.70 1.76
C SER A 2 -13.18 -0.41 2.65
N GLU A 3 -13.45 -0.41 3.96
CA GLU A 3 -12.87 -1.38 4.92
C GLU A 3 -13.16 -2.86 4.62
N SER A 4 -14.37 -3.18 4.13
CA SER A 4 -14.78 -4.55 3.78
C SER A 4 -13.97 -5.09 2.60
N HIS A 5 -13.60 -4.21 1.66
CA HIS A 5 -12.92 -4.58 0.43
C HIS A 5 -11.42 -4.85 0.68
N GLY A 6 -10.76 -3.98 1.47
CA GLY A 6 -9.34 -4.14 1.82
C GLY A 6 -9.06 -5.43 2.62
N SER A 7 -9.82 -5.69 3.68
CA SER A 7 -9.56 -6.87 4.53
C SER A 7 -9.82 -8.19 3.82
N LYS A 8 -10.78 -8.26 2.90
CA LYS A 8 -11.03 -9.46 2.10
C LYS A 8 -9.89 -9.76 1.13
N ALA A 9 -9.37 -8.73 0.44
CA ALA A 9 -8.23 -8.88 -0.45
C ALA A 9 -6.98 -9.36 0.32
N ILE A 10 -6.68 -8.75 1.47
CA ILE A 10 -5.54 -9.14 2.31
C ILE A 10 -5.69 -10.57 2.82
N LEU A 11 -6.89 -11.01 3.20
CA LEU A 11 -7.12 -12.38 3.66
C LEU A 11 -7.00 -13.40 2.52
N ALA A 12 -7.46 -13.05 1.32
CA ALA A 12 -7.31 -13.90 0.13
C ALA A 12 -5.82 -14.06 -0.24
N ALA A 13 -5.05 -12.98 -0.21
CA ALA A 13 -3.61 -13.01 -0.43
C ALA A 13 -2.86 -13.81 0.64
N LEU A 14 -3.22 -13.64 1.91
CA LEU A 14 -2.66 -14.45 2.99
C LEU A 14 -2.91 -15.95 2.76
N ALA A 15 -4.13 -16.32 2.35
CA ALA A 15 -4.46 -17.71 2.05
C ALA A 15 -3.68 -18.25 0.85
N ALA A 16 -3.48 -17.43 -0.20
CA ALA A 16 -2.66 -17.79 -1.35
C ALA A 16 -1.19 -17.99 -0.97
N ASN A 17 -0.59 -17.03 -0.27
CA ASN A 17 0.82 -17.09 0.16
C ASN A 17 1.10 -18.26 1.11
N VAL A 18 0.19 -18.56 2.03
CA VAL A 18 0.28 -19.76 2.87
C VAL A 18 0.18 -21.02 2.03
N GLY A 19 -0.72 -21.07 1.05
CA GLY A 19 -0.82 -22.19 0.11
C GLY A 19 0.49 -22.42 -0.67
N ILE A 20 1.10 -21.35 -1.17
CA ILE A 20 2.38 -21.38 -1.88
C ILE A 20 3.50 -21.88 -0.97
N ALA A 21 3.57 -21.36 0.26
CA ALA A 21 4.56 -21.79 1.25
C ALA A 21 4.43 -23.30 1.54
N ILE A 22 3.21 -23.80 1.73
CA ILE A 22 2.95 -25.24 1.93
C ILE A 22 3.44 -26.05 0.72
N THR A 23 3.09 -25.64 -0.51
CA THR A 23 3.53 -26.33 -1.73
C THR A 23 5.06 -26.42 -1.81
N LYS A 24 5.77 -25.32 -1.52
CA LYS A 24 7.24 -25.27 -1.54
C LYS A 24 7.86 -26.12 -0.43
N PHE A 25 7.34 -26.07 0.81
CA PHE A 25 7.84 -26.92 1.89
C PHE A 25 7.63 -28.41 1.61
N VAL A 26 6.50 -28.80 1.02
CA VAL A 26 6.25 -30.18 0.60
C VAL A 26 7.25 -30.60 -0.48
N ALA A 27 7.47 -29.75 -1.49
CA ALA A 27 8.46 -30.02 -2.53
C ALA A 27 9.88 -30.12 -1.96
N ALA A 28 10.22 -29.28 -0.99
CA ALA A 28 11.50 -29.31 -0.31
C ALA A 28 11.73 -30.61 0.47
N PHE A 29 10.70 -31.09 1.17
CA PHE A 29 10.74 -32.36 1.88
C PHE A 29 10.98 -33.55 0.92
N PHE A 30 10.31 -33.58 -0.23
CA PHE A 30 10.46 -34.66 -1.19
C PHE A 30 11.73 -34.60 -2.03
N SER A 31 12.22 -33.41 -2.36
CA SER A 31 13.48 -33.25 -3.08
C SER A 31 14.71 -33.33 -2.19
N GLY A 32 14.58 -33.09 -0.89
CA GLY A 32 15.71 -32.89 0.00
C GLY A 32 16.51 -31.60 -0.29
N SER A 33 15.99 -30.73 -1.16
CA SER A 33 16.70 -29.53 -1.63
C SER A 33 16.69 -28.43 -0.58
N SER A 34 17.88 -28.00 -0.17
CA SER A 34 18.09 -26.82 0.68
C SER A 34 17.60 -25.53 0.01
N SER A 35 17.77 -25.42 -1.32
CA SER A 35 17.23 -24.30 -2.10
C SER A 35 15.71 -24.24 -2.03
N MET A 36 15.03 -25.38 -2.18
CA MET A 36 13.56 -25.42 -2.10
C MET A 36 13.06 -25.14 -0.68
N LEU A 37 13.80 -25.54 0.36
CA LEU A 37 13.51 -25.15 1.75
C LEU A 37 13.61 -23.62 1.94
N ALA A 38 14.67 -22.99 1.41
CA ALA A 38 14.86 -21.55 1.47
C ALA A 38 13.71 -20.80 0.77
N GLU A 39 13.26 -21.29 -0.39
CA GLU A 39 12.08 -20.74 -1.07
C GLU A 39 10.78 -20.87 -0.27
N GLY A 40 10.61 -21.97 0.46
CA GLY A 40 9.49 -22.16 1.40
C GLY A 40 9.51 -21.14 2.53
N VAL A 41 10.68 -20.89 3.13
CA VAL A 41 10.88 -19.86 4.15
C VAL A 41 10.61 -18.46 3.59
N HIS A 42 11.01 -18.18 2.36
CA HIS A 42 10.72 -16.91 1.69
C HIS A 42 9.21 -16.68 1.56
N SER A 43 8.47 -17.66 1.07
CA SER A 43 7.01 -17.55 0.89
C SER A 43 6.24 -17.46 2.23
N LEU A 44 6.83 -18.04 3.29
CA LEU A 44 6.35 -17.84 4.66
C LEU A 44 6.59 -16.41 5.15
N ALA A 45 7.74 -15.81 4.81
CA ALA A 45 8.02 -14.41 5.10
C ALA A 45 7.05 -13.48 4.36
N ASP A 46 6.73 -13.78 3.10
CA ASP A 46 5.73 -13.03 2.31
C ASP A 46 4.36 -13.08 2.99
N SER A 47 3.94 -14.24 3.51
CA SER A 47 2.70 -14.35 4.33
C SER A 47 2.73 -13.43 5.57
N GLY A 48 3.92 -13.15 6.09
CA GLY A 48 4.16 -12.18 7.15
C GLY A 48 3.75 -10.75 6.78
N ASN A 49 3.87 -10.35 5.50
CA ASN A 49 3.43 -9.04 5.02
C ASN A 49 1.95 -8.83 5.28
N GLN A 50 1.11 -9.78 4.87
CA GLN A 50 -0.34 -9.67 5.06
C GLN A 50 -0.70 -9.66 6.55
N ILE A 51 -0.01 -10.46 7.38
CA ILE A 51 -0.21 -10.44 8.83
C ILE A 51 0.13 -9.05 9.41
N LEU A 52 1.25 -8.45 9.00
CA LEU A 52 1.63 -7.11 9.43
C LEU A 52 0.59 -6.07 9.01
N LEU A 53 0.09 -6.11 7.77
CA LEU A 53 -0.96 -5.21 7.30
C LEU A 53 -2.26 -5.39 8.11
N LEU A 54 -2.65 -6.62 8.44
CA LEU A 54 -3.82 -6.91 9.29
C LEU A 54 -3.63 -6.37 10.73
N ILE A 55 -2.44 -6.54 11.32
CA ILE A 55 -2.11 -6.00 12.64
C ILE A 55 -2.15 -4.47 12.61
N GLY A 56 -1.55 -3.83 11.60
CA GLY A 56 -1.57 -2.39 11.41
C GLY A 56 -3.01 -1.86 11.27
N GLY A 57 -3.83 -2.53 10.46
CA GLY A 57 -5.25 -2.23 10.30
C GLY A 57 -6.03 -2.34 11.61
N LYS A 58 -5.76 -3.36 12.43
CA LYS A 58 -6.39 -3.54 13.75
C LYS A 58 -5.94 -2.48 14.75
N ARG A 59 -4.65 -2.19 14.83
CA ARG A 59 -4.09 -1.18 15.77
C ARG A 59 -4.55 0.23 15.43
N ALA A 60 -4.73 0.55 14.16
CA ALA A 60 -5.23 1.85 13.73
C ALA A 60 -6.67 2.16 14.16
N LYS A 61 -7.44 1.14 14.58
CA LYS A 61 -8.82 1.32 15.11
C LYS A 61 -8.84 1.73 16.59
N ARG A 62 -7.68 1.82 17.25
CA ARG A 62 -7.60 2.31 18.63
C ARG A 62 -8.06 3.78 18.67
N LEU A 63 -8.92 4.08 19.63
CA LEU A 63 -9.43 5.44 19.88
C LEU A 63 -8.29 6.38 20.30
N ALA A 64 -8.52 7.68 20.12
CA ALA A 64 -7.62 8.71 20.61
C ALA A 64 -7.46 8.65 22.13
N ASP A 65 -6.25 8.94 22.60
CA ASP A 65 -5.89 9.10 24.00
C ASP A 65 -5.04 10.38 24.17
N GLU A 66 -4.64 10.70 25.40
CA GLU A 66 -3.89 11.93 25.68
C GLU A 66 -2.54 11.99 24.96
N GLU A 67 -1.88 10.85 24.76
CA GLU A 67 -0.62 10.74 24.03
C GLU A 67 -0.83 10.87 22.51
N HIS A 68 -1.97 10.37 22.00
CA HIS A 68 -2.33 10.38 20.58
C HIS A 68 -3.71 11.02 20.39
N PRO A 69 -3.82 12.37 20.45
CA PRO A 69 -5.10 13.08 20.46
C PRO A 69 -5.89 12.97 19.14
N PHE A 70 -5.19 12.63 18.04
CA PHE A 70 -5.80 12.36 16.74
C PHE A 70 -6.03 10.86 16.48
N GLY A 71 -5.81 10.01 17.48
CA GLY A 71 -5.93 8.57 17.35
C GLY A 71 -4.76 7.91 16.60
N TYR A 72 -4.98 6.64 16.23
CA TYR A 72 -3.92 5.76 15.73
C TYR A 72 -4.03 5.48 14.22
N GLY A 73 -4.81 6.25 13.47
CA GLY A 73 -5.04 6.03 12.02
C GLY A 73 -3.75 5.86 11.20
N ARG A 74 -2.72 6.66 11.51
CA ARG A 74 -1.40 6.62 10.85
C ARG A 74 -0.63 5.32 11.06
N VAL A 75 -1.01 4.48 12.02
CA VAL A 75 -0.36 3.18 12.24
C VAL A 75 -0.43 2.31 10.98
N ARG A 76 -1.49 2.43 10.16
CA ARG A 76 -1.56 1.75 8.85
C ARG A 76 -0.38 2.11 7.94
N TYR A 77 0.00 3.38 7.88
CA TYR A 77 1.15 3.85 7.09
C TYR A 77 2.47 3.29 7.63
N VAL A 78 2.62 3.21 8.95
CA VAL A 78 3.84 2.67 9.58
C VAL A 78 4.01 1.20 9.23
N TYR A 79 2.96 0.39 9.34
CA TYR A 79 3.04 -1.03 9.01
C TYR A 79 3.27 -1.26 7.50
N ALA A 80 2.61 -0.47 6.65
CA ALA A 80 2.86 -0.53 5.21
C ALA A 80 4.30 -0.16 4.84
N PHE A 81 4.87 0.86 5.51
CA PHE A 81 6.27 1.24 5.32
C PHE A 81 7.25 0.17 5.80
N ILE A 82 6.98 -0.46 6.95
CA ILE A 82 7.76 -1.59 7.46
C ILE A 82 7.78 -2.73 6.45
N VAL A 83 6.61 -3.11 5.92
CA VAL A 83 6.49 -4.13 4.86
C VAL A 83 7.31 -3.74 3.63
N SER A 84 7.16 -2.50 3.17
CA SER A 84 7.83 -1.97 1.98
C SER A 84 9.35 -2.00 2.06
N ILE A 85 9.93 -1.59 3.19
CA ILE A 85 11.39 -1.53 3.34
C ILE A 85 11.95 -2.86 3.80
N ILE A 86 11.43 -3.44 4.87
CA ILE A 86 12.10 -4.57 5.52
C ILE A 86 11.95 -5.82 4.65
N LEU A 87 10.73 -6.19 4.28
CA LEU A 87 10.50 -7.47 3.63
C LEU A 87 10.95 -7.48 2.18
N PHE A 88 10.65 -6.43 1.39
CA PHE A 88 11.10 -6.38 0.00
C PHE A 88 12.59 -6.11 -0.15
N SER A 89 13.22 -5.28 0.69
CA SER A 89 14.67 -5.04 0.56
C SER A 89 15.46 -6.26 0.99
N VAL A 90 15.08 -6.93 2.09
CA VAL A 90 15.75 -8.16 2.53
C VAL A 90 15.57 -9.26 1.50
N GLY A 91 14.34 -9.46 1.00
CA GLY A 91 14.05 -10.43 -0.06
C GLY A 91 14.83 -10.14 -1.34
N GLY A 92 14.81 -8.89 -1.81
CA GLY A 92 15.51 -8.47 -3.03
C GLY A 92 17.03 -8.60 -2.94
N VAL A 93 17.65 -8.13 -1.84
CA VAL A 93 19.10 -8.26 -1.63
C VAL A 93 19.51 -9.72 -1.50
N TYR A 94 18.71 -10.54 -0.81
CA TYR A 94 18.96 -11.97 -0.71
C TYR A 94 18.89 -12.64 -2.09
N SER A 95 17.86 -12.36 -2.90
CA SER A 95 17.76 -12.88 -4.27
C SER A 95 18.90 -12.41 -5.17
N LEU A 96 19.39 -11.18 -5.01
CA LEU A 96 20.57 -10.71 -5.75
C LEU A 96 21.82 -11.51 -5.36
N TYR A 97 22.05 -11.69 -4.06
CA TYR A 97 23.16 -12.50 -3.55
C TYR A 97 23.08 -13.94 -4.07
N GLU A 98 21.91 -14.58 -3.95
CA GLU A 98 21.67 -15.96 -4.39
C GLU A 98 21.84 -16.10 -5.91
N GLY A 99 21.34 -15.12 -6.69
CA GLY A 99 21.50 -15.10 -8.14
C GLY A 99 22.96 -15.03 -8.57
N ILE A 100 23.76 -14.17 -7.92
CA ILE A 100 25.21 -14.11 -8.15
C ILE A 100 25.86 -15.44 -7.77
N HIS A 101 25.52 -15.99 -6.61
CA HIS A 101 26.07 -17.24 -6.12
C HIS A 101 25.81 -18.41 -7.08
N LYS A 102 24.59 -18.54 -7.60
CA LYS A 102 24.20 -19.56 -8.59
C LYS A 102 24.90 -19.40 -9.95
N ILE A 103 25.25 -18.17 -10.34
CA ILE A 103 26.02 -17.91 -11.56
C ILE A 103 27.49 -18.31 -11.36
N GLU A 104 28.07 -18.00 -10.20
CA GLU A 104 29.45 -18.36 -9.87
C GLU A 104 29.63 -19.86 -9.60
N HIS A 105 28.61 -20.51 -9.02
CA HIS A 105 28.60 -21.92 -8.66
C HIS A 105 27.33 -22.59 -9.21
N PRO A 106 27.26 -22.88 -10.52
CA PRO A 106 26.10 -23.53 -11.10
C PRO A 106 25.94 -24.95 -10.56
N GLU A 107 24.84 -25.21 -9.85
CA GLU A 107 24.50 -26.54 -9.36
C GLU A 107 23.48 -27.22 -10.29
N PRO A 108 23.66 -28.50 -10.64
CA PRO A 108 22.69 -29.23 -11.45
C PRO A 108 21.39 -29.48 -10.66
N LEU A 109 20.26 -29.41 -11.36
CA LEU A 109 18.94 -29.71 -10.79
C LEU A 109 18.73 -31.24 -10.75
N ASP A 110 18.83 -31.85 -9.57
CA ASP A 110 18.64 -33.31 -9.39
C ASP A 110 17.23 -33.79 -9.77
N VAL A 111 16.21 -32.95 -9.54
CA VAL A 111 14.79 -33.28 -9.80
C VAL A 111 14.13 -32.17 -10.62
N PRO A 112 14.42 -32.06 -11.93
CA PRO A 112 14.10 -30.88 -12.74
C PRO A 112 12.59 -30.64 -12.94
N TRP A 113 11.75 -31.67 -12.85
CA TRP A 113 10.30 -31.52 -13.00
C TRP A 113 9.64 -30.87 -11.76
N LEU A 114 10.24 -31.01 -10.57
CA LEU A 114 9.60 -30.60 -9.33
C LEU A 114 9.51 -29.06 -9.19
N PRO A 115 10.58 -28.28 -9.41
CA PRO A 115 10.49 -26.82 -9.39
C PRO A 115 9.47 -26.28 -10.39
N ILE A 116 9.37 -26.87 -11.59
CA ILE A 116 8.38 -26.46 -12.61
C ILE A 116 6.96 -26.63 -12.09
N VAL A 117 6.63 -27.79 -11.51
CA VAL A 117 5.28 -28.04 -10.96
C VAL A 117 4.96 -27.07 -9.83
N VAL A 118 5.91 -26.83 -8.92
CA VAL A 118 5.75 -25.88 -7.81
C VAL A 118 5.50 -24.46 -8.33
N LEU A 119 6.28 -24.01 -9.31
CA LEU A 119 6.14 -22.68 -9.92
C LEU A 119 4.78 -22.53 -10.62
N LEU A 120 4.30 -23.55 -11.33
CA LEU A 120 2.98 -23.50 -11.98
C LEU A 120 1.84 -23.43 -10.97
N ILE A 121 1.92 -24.19 -9.87
CA ILE A 121 0.95 -24.11 -8.76
C ILE A 121 1.00 -22.71 -8.14
N ALA A 122 2.19 -22.18 -7.87
CA ALA A 122 2.38 -20.86 -7.29
C ALA A 122 1.80 -19.77 -8.19
N ILE A 123 2.08 -19.80 -9.50
CA ILE A 123 1.50 -18.87 -10.49
C ILE A 123 -0.03 -18.92 -10.47
N GLY A 124 -0.63 -20.11 -10.34
CA GLY A 124 -2.07 -20.27 -10.25
C GLY A 124 -2.68 -19.62 -8.99
N LEU A 125 -2.07 -19.86 -7.83
CA LEU A 125 -2.49 -19.29 -6.55
C LEU A 125 -2.29 -17.77 -6.53
N GLU A 126 -1.15 -17.29 -6.99
CA GLU A 126 -0.80 -15.88 -7.06
C GLU A 126 -1.74 -15.12 -8.01
N SER A 127 -2.01 -15.70 -9.18
CA SER A 127 -2.97 -15.13 -10.15
C SER A 127 -4.38 -15.02 -9.56
N PHE A 128 -4.79 -15.97 -8.72
CA PHE A 128 -6.07 -15.91 -8.02
C PHE A 128 -6.09 -14.79 -6.96
N SER A 129 -5.01 -14.62 -6.20
CA SER A 129 -4.85 -13.51 -5.25
C SER A 129 -4.94 -12.16 -5.97
N LEU A 130 -4.09 -11.97 -6.99
CA LEU A 130 -4.02 -10.73 -7.75
C LEU A 130 -5.36 -10.38 -8.39
N ARG A 131 -6.06 -11.38 -8.96
CA ARG A 131 -7.40 -11.17 -9.51
C ARG A 131 -8.40 -10.69 -8.45
N THR A 132 -8.31 -11.22 -7.24
CA THR A 132 -9.14 -10.79 -6.11
C THR A 132 -8.79 -9.36 -5.70
N ALA A 133 -7.52 -9.04 -5.54
CA ALA A 133 -7.06 -7.69 -5.23
C ALA A 133 -7.51 -6.66 -6.30
N ILE A 134 -7.42 -7.01 -7.58
CA ILE A 134 -7.89 -6.18 -8.70
C ILE A 134 -9.41 -5.98 -8.63
N LYS A 135 -10.18 -7.04 -8.35
CA LYS A 135 -11.64 -6.96 -8.24
C LYS A 135 -12.08 -6.06 -7.09
N GLU A 136 -11.43 -6.14 -5.94
CA GLU A 136 -11.72 -5.31 -4.77
C GLU A 136 -11.24 -3.86 -4.96
N SER A 137 -10.18 -3.64 -5.75
CA SER A 137 -9.60 -2.31 -6.01
C SER A 137 -10.32 -1.54 -7.13
N ASN A 138 -10.89 -2.22 -8.12
CA ASN A 138 -11.55 -1.57 -9.26
C ASN A 138 -12.67 -0.58 -8.88
N PRO A 139 -13.57 -0.89 -7.92
CA PRO A 139 -14.57 0.07 -7.45
C PRO A 139 -13.96 1.36 -6.88
N LEU A 140 -12.81 1.25 -6.20
CA LEU A 140 -12.09 2.38 -5.60
C LEU A 140 -11.25 3.15 -6.63
N ARG A 141 -10.71 2.44 -7.62
CA ARG A 141 -9.94 3.02 -8.74
C ARG A 141 -10.82 3.91 -9.62
N GLY A 142 -12.06 3.50 -9.87
CA GLY A 142 -12.95 4.18 -10.80
C GLY A 142 -12.33 4.28 -12.19
N THR A 143 -12.17 5.50 -12.70
CA THR A 143 -11.61 5.78 -14.02
C THR A 143 -10.08 5.97 -14.03
N GLN A 144 -9.42 5.90 -12.87
CA GLN A 144 -7.99 6.14 -12.77
C GLN A 144 -7.18 5.00 -13.39
N THR A 145 -6.01 5.33 -13.94
CA THR A 145 -5.04 4.29 -14.32
C THR A 145 -4.47 3.59 -13.08
N TRP A 146 -3.92 2.38 -13.22
CA TRP A 146 -3.32 1.66 -12.10
C TRP A 146 -2.17 2.42 -11.44
N VAL A 147 -1.31 3.07 -12.24
CA VAL A 147 -0.22 3.91 -11.73
C VAL A 147 -0.77 5.08 -10.91
N GLN A 148 -1.83 5.73 -11.40
CA GLN A 148 -2.47 6.82 -10.66
C GLN A 148 -3.13 6.30 -9.37
N PHE A 149 -3.76 5.13 -9.40
CA PHE A 149 -4.37 4.53 -8.22
C PHE A 149 -3.32 4.26 -7.14
N VAL A 150 -2.23 3.59 -7.49
CA VAL A 150 -1.14 3.28 -6.55
C VAL A 150 -0.54 4.55 -5.94
N ARG A 151 -0.28 5.59 -6.75
CA ARG A 151 0.33 6.85 -6.26
C ARG A 151 -0.63 7.79 -5.52
N ARG A 152 -1.94 7.65 -5.71
CA ARG A 152 -2.93 8.59 -5.16
C ARG A 152 -3.76 8.01 -4.04
N ALA A 153 -3.81 6.68 -3.93
CA ALA A 153 -4.53 5.99 -2.88
C ALA A 153 -3.97 6.41 -1.50
N LYS A 154 -4.88 6.83 -0.62
CA LYS A 154 -4.56 7.16 0.77
C LYS A 154 -4.66 5.96 1.70
N SER A 155 -5.25 4.87 1.23
CA SER A 155 -5.19 3.56 1.89
C SER A 155 -3.97 2.80 1.36
N PRO A 156 -2.98 2.47 2.20
CA PRO A 156 -1.76 1.82 1.74
C PRO A 156 -1.98 0.33 1.41
N GLU A 157 -3.01 -0.32 1.96
CA GLU A 157 -3.14 -1.77 1.96
C GLU A 157 -3.31 -2.34 0.54
N LEU A 158 -4.24 -1.80 -0.24
CA LEU A 158 -4.53 -2.29 -1.59
C LEU A 158 -3.39 -1.97 -2.59
N PRO A 159 -2.82 -0.75 -2.64
CA PRO A 159 -1.65 -0.46 -3.47
C PRO A 159 -0.44 -1.35 -3.17
N VAL A 160 -0.13 -1.55 -1.88
CA VAL A 160 0.98 -2.43 -1.45
C VAL A 160 0.71 -3.85 -1.93
N LEU A 161 -0.49 -4.37 -1.66
CA LEU A 161 -0.88 -5.72 -2.07
C LEU A 161 -0.83 -5.93 -3.59
N LEU A 162 -1.34 -4.97 -4.37
CA LEU A 162 -1.32 -5.07 -5.84
C LEU A 162 0.11 -5.07 -6.40
N LEU A 163 0.98 -4.20 -5.86
CA LEU A 163 2.38 -4.15 -6.29
C LEU A 163 3.14 -5.41 -5.87
N GLU A 164 2.88 -5.92 -4.67
CA GLU A 164 3.41 -7.19 -4.16
C GLU A 164 3.03 -8.35 -5.07
N ASP A 165 1.73 -8.62 -5.24
CA ASP A 165 1.25 -9.76 -6.02
C ASP A 165 1.69 -9.67 -7.50
N THR A 166 1.75 -8.45 -8.06
CA THR A 166 2.26 -8.25 -9.43
C THR A 166 3.76 -8.56 -9.52
N ALA A 167 4.54 -8.15 -8.52
CA ALA A 167 5.96 -8.43 -8.46
C ALA A 167 6.23 -9.91 -8.24
N ALA A 168 5.49 -10.56 -7.33
CA ALA A 168 5.56 -11.98 -7.06
C ALA A 168 5.25 -12.79 -8.32
N LEU A 169 4.15 -12.49 -9.01
CA LEU A 169 3.79 -13.18 -10.26
C LEU A 169 4.84 -12.98 -11.36
N SER A 170 5.36 -11.76 -11.52
CA SER A 170 6.43 -11.47 -12.48
C SER A 170 7.72 -12.22 -12.13
N GLY A 171 8.06 -12.28 -10.84
CA GLY A 171 9.20 -13.03 -10.33
C GLY A 171 9.06 -14.54 -10.55
N LEU A 172 7.87 -15.11 -10.34
CA LEU A 172 7.57 -16.51 -10.65
C LEU A 172 7.73 -16.82 -12.14
N VAL A 173 7.37 -15.88 -13.03
CA VAL A 173 7.62 -16.03 -14.47
C VAL A 173 9.12 -16.01 -14.78
N PHE A 174 9.90 -15.12 -14.17
CA PHE A 174 11.36 -15.12 -14.33
C PHE A 174 12.00 -16.42 -13.82
N ALA A 175 11.56 -16.93 -12.67
CA ALA A 175 12.00 -18.22 -12.15
C ALA A 175 11.66 -19.35 -13.12
N LEU A 176 10.42 -19.39 -13.62
CA LEU A 176 9.98 -20.43 -14.54
C LEU A 176 10.79 -20.42 -15.83
N LEU A 177 11.06 -19.25 -16.41
CA LEU A 177 11.88 -19.11 -17.60
C LEU A 177 13.34 -19.51 -17.32
N GLY A 178 13.92 -19.09 -16.20
CA GLY A 178 15.29 -19.42 -15.81
C GLY A 178 15.50 -20.91 -15.59
N VAL A 179 14.64 -21.54 -14.78
CA VAL A 179 14.65 -22.98 -14.52
C VAL A 179 14.42 -23.77 -15.81
N THR A 180 13.44 -23.38 -16.63
CA THR A 180 13.16 -24.08 -17.91
C THR A 180 14.34 -23.99 -18.87
N ALA A 181 14.94 -22.81 -19.01
CA ALA A 181 16.13 -22.62 -19.83
C ALA A 181 17.31 -23.44 -19.30
N SER A 182 17.50 -23.49 -17.98
CA SER A 182 18.54 -24.31 -17.37
C SER A 182 18.37 -25.80 -17.66
N ILE A 183 17.13 -26.31 -17.58
CA ILE A 183 16.82 -27.72 -17.89
C ILE A 183 17.06 -28.03 -19.37
N VAL A 184 16.65 -27.14 -20.28
CA VAL A 184 16.75 -27.36 -21.73
C VAL A 184 18.20 -27.26 -22.22
N THR A 185 18.97 -26.33 -21.67
CA THR A 185 20.37 -26.09 -22.08
C THR A 185 21.37 -26.96 -21.32
N GLY A 186 21.00 -27.46 -20.14
CA GLY A 186 21.90 -28.13 -19.21
C GLY A 186 22.81 -27.16 -18.44
N ASP A 187 22.58 -25.85 -18.53
CA ASP A 187 23.42 -24.81 -17.92
C ASP A 187 22.69 -24.15 -16.73
N GLY A 188 23.24 -24.30 -15.52
CA GLY A 188 22.71 -23.73 -14.28
C GLY A 188 22.69 -22.19 -14.25
N ILE A 189 23.47 -21.53 -15.11
CA ILE A 189 23.57 -20.06 -15.16
C ILE A 189 22.20 -19.41 -15.42
N TYR A 190 21.34 -20.02 -16.22
CA TYR A 190 20.02 -19.45 -16.54
C TYR A 190 19.09 -19.38 -15.31
N ASP A 191 19.20 -20.30 -14.36
CA ASP A 191 18.47 -20.22 -13.09
C ASP A 191 19.01 -19.08 -12.22
N GLY A 192 20.33 -18.90 -12.20
CA GLY A 192 20.98 -17.76 -11.54
C GLY A 192 20.57 -16.40 -12.13
N ILE A 193 20.49 -16.28 -13.47
CA ILE A 193 19.98 -15.07 -14.14
C ILE A 193 18.52 -14.80 -13.78
N GLY A 194 17.67 -15.84 -13.79
CA GLY A 194 16.28 -15.71 -13.37
C GLY A 194 16.16 -15.19 -11.93
N THR A 195 16.95 -15.75 -11.02
CA THR A 195 17.03 -15.34 -9.61
C THR A 195 17.53 -13.89 -9.46
N LEU A 196 18.53 -13.47 -10.26
CA LEU A 196 19.04 -12.10 -10.26
C LEU A 196 17.97 -11.09 -10.73
N LEU A 197 17.20 -11.43 -11.77
CA LEU A 197 16.11 -10.58 -12.26
C LEU A 197 15.02 -10.40 -11.21
N ILE A 198 14.71 -11.44 -10.44
CA ILE A 198 13.80 -11.36 -9.28
C ILE A 198 14.34 -10.38 -8.25
N GLY A 199 15.63 -10.49 -7.90
CA GLY A 199 16.27 -9.57 -6.95
C GLY A 199 16.18 -8.11 -7.38
N VAL A 200 16.48 -7.81 -8.65
CA VAL A 200 16.35 -6.45 -9.20
C VAL A 200 14.90 -5.95 -9.14
N LEU A 201 13.95 -6.81 -9.50
CA LEU A 201 12.52 -6.49 -9.44
C LEU A 201 12.08 -6.15 -8.02
N LEU A 202 12.43 -6.97 -7.02
CA LEU A 202 12.07 -6.76 -5.63
C LEU A 202 12.68 -5.48 -5.05
N VAL A 203 13.95 -5.18 -5.38
CA VAL A 203 14.59 -3.91 -4.97
C VAL A 203 13.89 -2.71 -5.60
N ALA A 204 13.52 -2.79 -6.89
CA ALA A 204 12.77 -1.71 -7.54
C ALA A 204 11.40 -1.48 -6.88
N VAL A 205 10.69 -2.55 -6.54
CA VAL A 205 9.40 -2.47 -5.84
C VAL A 205 9.55 -1.92 -4.42
N ALA A 206 10.58 -2.35 -3.68
CA ALA A 206 10.92 -1.81 -2.36
C ALA A 206 11.12 -0.29 -2.40
N VAL A 207 11.88 0.21 -3.39
CA VAL A 207 12.14 1.64 -3.57
C VAL A 207 10.86 2.40 -3.89
N ILE A 208 10.05 1.91 -4.84
CA ILE A 208 8.78 2.54 -5.22
C ILE A 208 7.85 2.62 -4.02
N LEU A 209 7.60 1.50 -3.34
CA LEU A 209 6.72 1.45 -2.18
C LEU A 209 7.27 2.28 -1.01
N GLY A 210 8.58 2.22 -0.75
CA GLY A 210 9.21 2.99 0.31
C GLY A 210 9.02 4.50 0.14
N VAL A 211 9.16 5.02 -1.08
CA VAL A 211 8.93 6.44 -1.38
C VAL A 211 7.47 6.83 -1.19
N GLU A 212 6.53 6.05 -1.73
CA GLU A 212 5.09 6.35 -1.64
C GLU A 212 4.60 6.25 -0.18
N MET A 213 4.99 5.21 0.55
CA MET A 213 4.62 5.04 1.97
C MET A 213 5.28 6.10 2.87
N SER A 214 6.50 6.53 2.55
CA SER A 214 7.16 7.63 3.26
C SER A 214 6.40 8.94 3.12
N SER A 215 5.87 9.25 1.93
CA SER A 215 5.07 10.47 1.72
C SER A 215 3.82 10.51 2.60
N LEU A 216 3.09 9.39 2.69
CA LEU A 216 1.93 9.24 3.56
C LEU A 216 2.27 9.39 5.05
N LEU A 217 3.46 8.92 5.47
CA LEU A 217 3.96 9.06 6.85
C LEU A 217 4.32 10.50 7.20
N VAL A 218 4.99 11.22 6.29
CA VAL A 218 5.31 12.64 6.44
C VAL A 218 4.02 13.46 6.56
N GLY A 219 3.00 13.04 5.81
CA GLY A 219 1.65 13.57 5.89
C GLY A 219 1.28 14.31 4.62
N GLU A 220 0.34 13.72 3.89
CA GLU A 220 -0.16 14.31 2.66
C GLU A 220 -1.42 15.15 2.90
N GLY A 221 -1.57 16.20 2.09
CA GLY A 221 -2.79 17.00 2.05
C GLY A 221 -3.92 16.34 1.26
N ALA A 222 -5.09 16.99 1.28
CA ALA A 222 -6.26 16.59 0.54
C ALA A 222 -5.96 16.44 -0.96
N SER A 223 -6.65 15.50 -1.61
CA SER A 223 -6.56 15.35 -3.06
C SER A 223 -7.04 16.63 -3.77
N LYS A 224 -6.60 16.87 -5.02
CA LYS A 224 -7.05 18.07 -5.76
C LYS A 224 -8.59 18.19 -5.85
N PRO A 225 -9.35 17.11 -6.13
CA PRO A 225 -10.81 17.14 -6.09
C PRO A 225 -11.36 17.49 -4.70
N ASP A 226 -10.86 16.86 -3.63
CA ASP A 226 -11.33 17.12 -2.27
C ASP A 226 -11.01 18.56 -1.85
N LEU A 227 -9.82 19.05 -2.17
CA LEU A 227 -9.41 20.43 -1.89
C LEU A 227 -10.32 21.44 -2.59
N ALA A 228 -10.72 21.16 -3.84
CA ALA A 228 -11.66 22.01 -4.58
C ALA A 228 -13.07 21.95 -3.99
N ALA A 229 -13.54 20.75 -3.59
CA ALA A 229 -14.83 20.57 -2.94
C ALA A 229 -14.90 21.27 -1.58
N ILE A 230 -13.83 21.19 -0.76
CA ILE A 230 -13.73 21.90 0.52
C ILE A 230 -13.76 23.41 0.29
N ARG A 231 -12.99 23.93 -0.68
CA ARG A 231 -13.01 25.36 -1.01
C ARG A 231 -14.40 25.82 -1.41
N ALA A 232 -15.05 25.08 -2.30
CA ALA A 232 -16.40 25.38 -2.75
C ALA A 232 -17.41 25.34 -1.59
N ALA A 233 -17.33 24.35 -0.70
CA ALA A 233 -18.22 24.22 0.45
C ALA A 233 -18.06 25.37 1.45
N ILE A 234 -16.83 25.85 1.67
CA ILE A 234 -16.55 27.01 2.52
C ILE A 234 -17.15 28.28 1.91
N THR A 235 -16.99 28.51 0.60
CA THR A 235 -17.43 29.74 -0.08
C THR A 235 -18.85 29.70 -0.63
N ALA A 236 -19.59 28.60 -0.45
CA ALA A 236 -20.94 28.45 -1.01
C ALA A 236 -22.00 29.29 -0.28
N GLY A 237 -21.79 29.58 1.00
CA GLY A 237 -22.69 30.39 1.81
C GLY A 237 -22.21 31.83 1.97
N HIS A 238 -23.03 32.67 2.59
CA HIS A 238 -22.73 34.07 2.81
C HIS A 238 -21.88 34.33 4.07
N GLU A 239 -21.58 33.29 4.86
CA GLU A 239 -20.93 33.44 6.17
C GLU A 239 -19.44 33.76 6.04
N ALA A 240 -18.78 33.24 5.00
CA ALA A 240 -17.38 33.49 4.70
C ALA A 240 -17.24 34.26 3.38
N GLU A 241 -16.59 35.43 3.44
CA GLU A 241 -16.31 36.25 2.25
C GLU A 241 -15.21 35.61 1.39
N SER A 242 -14.22 34.99 2.03
CA SER A 242 -13.11 34.33 1.34
C SER A 242 -12.30 33.43 2.27
N ILE A 243 -11.48 32.56 1.69
CA ILE A 243 -10.48 31.76 2.41
C ILE A 243 -9.16 32.52 2.38
N ILE A 244 -8.61 32.84 3.56
CA ILE A 244 -7.31 33.52 3.69
C ILE A 244 -6.19 32.50 3.46
N HIS A 245 -6.20 31.40 4.21
CA HIS A 245 -5.33 30.26 3.95
C HIS A 245 -5.99 28.97 4.43
N MET A 246 -5.57 27.84 3.85
CA MET A 246 -6.07 26.53 4.23
C MET A 246 -4.95 25.50 4.14
N LYS A 247 -4.83 24.68 5.17
CA LYS A 247 -3.95 23.52 5.25
C LYS A 247 -4.80 22.29 5.50
N THR A 248 -4.42 21.19 4.87
CA THR A 248 -5.11 19.90 4.99
C THR A 248 -4.08 18.82 5.23
N LEU A 249 -4.46 17.80 5.98
CA LEU A 249 -3.54 16.72 6.35
C LEU A 249 -4.31 15.42 6.62
N TYR A 250 -3.94 14.32 5.98
CA TYR A 250 -4.49 13.02 6.35
C TYR A 250 -3.93 12.58 7.72
N LEU A 251 -4.84 12.26 8.64
CA LEU A 251 -4.55 11.66 9.95
C LEU A 251 -4.65 10.13 9.89
N GLY A 252 -5.22 9.61 8.81
CA GLY A 252 -5.25 8.22 8.42
C GLY A 252 -5.93 8.08 7.05
N PRO A 253 -6.09 6.86 6.52
CA PRO A 253 -6.73 6.67 5.22
C PRO A 253 -8.16 7.21 5.13
N ASP A 254 -8.88 7.19 6.26
CA ASP A 254 -10.31 7.50 6.35
C ASP A 254 -10.58 8.82 7.11
N GLU A 255 -9.53 9.60 7.41
CA GLU A 255 -9.64 10.80 8.24
C GLU A 255 -8.70 11.92 7.77
N LEU A 256 -9.31 13.03 7.41
CA LEU A 256 -8.68 14.26 6.92
C LEU A 256 -8.90 15.39 7.92
N LEU A 257 -7.80 16.05 8.28
CA LEU A 257 -7.79 17.33 8.98
C LEU A 257 -7.91 18.47 7.97
N VAL A 258 -8.82 19.41 8.25
CA VAL A 258 -8.94 20.67 7.53
C VAL A 258 -8.75 21.82 8.52
N ALA A 259 -7.66 22.57 8.37
CA ALA A 259 -7.41 23.77 9.14
C ALA A 259 -7.45 24.97 8.19
N ALA A 260 -8.45 25.84 8.34
CA ALA A 260 -8.63 26.98 7.46
C ALA A 260 -8.83 28.26 8.25
N LYS A 261 -8.23 29.34 7.75
CA LYS A 261 -8.48 30.69 8.19
C LYS A 261 -9.40 31.37 7.19
N ILE A 262 -10.56 31.82 7.66
CA ILE A 262 -11.65 32.33 6.82
C ILE A 262 -11.95 33.78 7.15
N ALA A 263 -12.13 34.59 6.11
CA ALA A 263 -12.55 35.97 6.25
C ALA A 263 -14.07 36.02 6.46
N MET A 264 -14.50 36.65 7.54
CA MET A 264 -15.91 36.87 7.86
C MET A 264 -16.19 38.38 7.96
N PRO A 265 -17.46 38.81 7.79
CA PRO A 265 -17.81 40.22 7.84
C PRO A 265 -17.43 40.88 9.16
N ALA A 266 -16.79 42.05 9.10
CA ALA A 266 -16.33 42.77 10.29
C ALA A 266 -17.46 43.20 11.24
N THR A 267 -18.69 43.25 10.73
CA THR A 267 -19.90 43.66 11.47
C THR A 267 -20.63 42.49 12.11
N SER A 268 -20.19 41.25 11.92
CA SER A 268 -20.85 40.06 12.47
C SER A 268 -20.69 39.99 13.98
N SER A 269 -21.76 39.62 14.69
CA SER A 269 -21.66 39.33 16.13
C SER A 269 -20.92 38.00 16.35
N LEU A 270 -20.40 37.79 17.56
CA LEU A 270 -19.75 36.51 17.90
C LEU A 270 -20.69 35.31 17.73
N GLY A 271 -21.99 35.50 18.01
CA GLY A 271 -23.01 34.45 17.80
C GLY A 271 -23.20 34.10 16.32
N ASP A 272 -23.21 35.11 15.44
CA ASP A 272 -23.32 34.90 13.99
C ASP A 272 -22.07 34.21 13.43
N VAL A 273 -20.89 34.58 13.92
CA VAL A 273 -19.62 33.92 13.57
C VAL A 273 -19.64 32.44 13.96
N ALA A 274 -20.05 32.13 15.20
CA ALA A 274 -20.14 30.75 15.68
C ALA A 274 -21.13 29.92 14.83
N ALA A 275 -22.33 30.44 14.59
CA ALA A 275 -23.33 29.77 13.76
C ALA A 275 -22.85 29.59 12.31
N GLY A 276 -22.10 30.56 11.78
CA GLY A 276 -21.51 30.49 10.44
C GLY A 276 -20.41 29.44 10.33
N ILE A 277 -19.56 29.31 11.34
CA ILE A 277 -18.56 28.23 11.44
C ILE A 277 -19.26 26.86 11.42
N ASP A 278 -20.27 26.65 12.27
CA ASP A 278 -21.03 25.40 12.33
C ASP A 278 -21.69 25.04 10.98
N ALA A 279 -22.24 26.05 10.30
CA ALA A 279 -22.83 25.88 8.98
C ALA A 279 -21.79 25.49 7.92
N ILE A 280 -20.63 26.13 7.91
CA ILE A 280 -19.52 25.80 7.01
C ILE A 280 -19.01 24.38 7.29
N GLU A 281 -18.78 24.03 8.55
CA GLU A 281 -18.28 22.71 8.91
C GLU A 281 -19.21 21.59 8.43
N ARG A 282 -20.53 21.76 8.61
CA ARG A 282 -21.53 20.80 8.12
C ARG A 282 -21.46 20.64 6.59
N ARG A 283 -21.39 21.75 5.84
CA ARG A 283 -21.24 21.71 4.37
C ARG A 283 -19.95 21.00 3.94
N VAL A 284 -18.84 21.25 4.63
CA VAL A 284 -17.56 20.60 4.36
C VAL A 284 -17.65 19.09 4.61
N ARG A 285 -18.27 18.65 5.72
CA ARG A 285 -18.47 17.23 6.02
C ARG A 285 -19.39 16.54 5.00
N GLU A 286 -20.42 17.22 4.51
CA GLU A 286 -21.30 16.71 3.47
C GLU A 286 -20.59 16.58 2.12
N ALA A 287 -19.78 17.58 1.74
CA ALA A 287 -19.04 17.58 0.48
C ALA A 287 -17.88 16.59 0.47
N VAL A 288 -17.17 16.45 1.60
CA VAL A 288 -16.00 15.58 1.76
C VAL A 288 -16.16 14.79 3.07
N PRO A 289 -16.81 13.61 3.04
CA PRO A 289 -17.10 12.83 4.26
C PRO A 289 -15.89 12.41 5.10
N VAL A 290 -14.69 12.37 4.49
CA VAL A 290 -13.44 12.07 5.20
C VAL A 290 -12.89 13.26 5.99
N ALA A 291 -13.38 14.49 5.78
CA ALA A 291 -13.01 15.69 6.54
C ALA A 291 -13.65 15.68 7.95
N ARG A 292 -13.13 14.83 8.83
CA ARG A 292 -13.73 14.61 10.17
C ARG A 292 -13.25 15.62 11.20
N VAL A 293 -12.00 16.06 11.10
CA VAL A 293 -11.42 17.06 11.99
C VAL A 293 -11.33 18.39 11.24
N ILE A 294 -12.09 19.38 11.68
CA ILE A 294 -12.16 20.69 11.03
C ILE A 294 -11.88 21.76 12.07
N TYR A 295 -10.95 22.67 11.76
CA TYR A 295 -10.69 23.87 12.53
C TYR A 295 -10.82 25.08 11.61
N LEU A 296 -11.80 25.92 11.90
CA LEU A 296 -12.02 27.18 11.19
C LEU A 296 -11.67 28.34 12.11
N GLU A 297 -10.62 29.08 11.76
CA GLU A 297 -10.24 30.31 12.45
C GLU A 297 -10.92 31.50 11.74
N PRO A 298 -11.87 32.19 12.38
CA PRO A 298 -12.47 33.39 11.81
C PRO A 298 -11.49 34.56 11.91
N ASP A 299 -11.42 35.37 10.86
CA ASP A 299 -10.67 36.63 10.85
C ASP A 299 -11.40 37.66 9.97
N VAL A 300 -10.99 38.92 10.06
CA VAL A 300 -11.45 39.98 9.18
C VAL A 300 -10.38 40.20 8.11
N ARG A 301 -10.80 40.34 6.85
CA ARG A 301 -9.84 40.57 5.77
C ARG A 301 -9.24 41.97 5.88
N VAL A 302 -8.04 42.04 6.45
CA VAL A 302 -7.23 43.26 6.41
C VAL A 302 -6.51 43.28 5.06
N ALA A 303 -6.80 44.27 4.21
CA ALA A 303 -6.07 44.45 2.97
C ALA A 303 -4.56 44.57 3.31
N THR A 304 -3.77 43.59 2.89
CA THR A 304 -2.31 43.65 3.02
C THR A 304 -1.84 44.87 2.24
N ARG A 305 -1.17 45.80 2.93
CA ARG A 305 -0.42 46.90 2.30
C ARG A 305 0.74 46.34 1.48
#